data_AF-A0A9P1A8Q9-F1
#
_entry.id   AF-A0A9P1A8Q9-F1
#
_cell.length_a   1.000
_cell.length_b   1.000
_cell.length_c   1.000
_cell.angle_alpha   90.00
_cell.angle_beta   90.00
_cell.angle_gamma   90.00
#
_symmetry.space_group_name_H-M   'P 1'
#
loop_
_entity.id
_entity.type
_entity.pdbx_description
1 polymer ?
#
loop_
_entity_poly.entity_id
_entity_poly.type
_entity_poly.pdbx_seq_one_letter_code
_entity_poly.pdbx_strand_id
1 'polypeptide(L)'
;MSEIRTFLVYFELENSGELAEPRVLQLPEHLWRFSEFFQAELKSEIPEMDGNFKMKYNSTDGAILKIRGAEDYEHFSERLENSDENEEIVIILERIRLNKNGQNPVKADLKIYPSELQRGKCVGNGMHATVRMGFHEKTQKWYVIKTILSQNNDRNEYEKEILAYEECSKSAYVVGYHGCEVSHSKKELVLEYMDRGDLRPFGALPFPVHLQVAVSLIRAIRDVWNSGPGYIHRDIKPENILCNSQGHIKICDFGAAKRIDNTYGIASSAAGTQLYQAPEQQMGHDYSEKVDIWCFGLTLWELAIGPNLEDNLNGISPYEEIIVERIDGFPDSLTLLIANCVRRDPSDRWNADQIERSDYLRGLAEPNTQIVADFVNKYYQR
;
A
#
# COMPACT_ATOMS: atom_id res chain seq x y z
N MET A 1 -6.93 9.49 -37.70
CA MET A 1 -8.05 10.33 -37.20
C MET A 1 -8.44 9.71 -35.88
N SER A 2 -8.50 10.46 -34.79
CA SER A 2 -8.94 9.91 -33.50
C SER A 2 -10.40 9.49 -33.64
N GLU A 3 -10.72 8.22 -33.39
CA GLU A 3 -12.10 7.75 -33.34
C GLU A 3 -12.83 8.51 -32.22
N ILE A 4 -13.87 9.26 -32.59
CA ILE A 4 -14.75 9.99 -31.67
C ILE A 4 -15.99 9.11 -31.47
N ARG A 5 -16.32 8.80 -30.21
CA ARG A 5 -17.56 8.08 -29.88
C ARG A 5 -18.59 9.01 -29.28
N THR A 6 -19.86 8.69 -29.54
CA THR A 6 -21.01 9.38 -28.96
C THR A 6 -21.55 8.60 -27.77
N PHE A 7 -21.67 9.26 -26.63
CA PHE A 7 -22.22 8.72 -25.39
C PHE A 7 -23.52 9.43 -25.05
N LEU A 8 -24.56 8.65 -24.73
CA LEU A 8 -25.84 9.12 -24.22
C LEU A 8 -25.84 8.95 -22.70
N VAL A 9 -25.53 10.02 -21.98
CA VAL A 9 -25.29 9.96 -20.53
C VAL A 9 -26.51 10.41 -19.74
N TYR A 10 -27.17 9.46 -19.09
CA TYR A 10 -28.21 9.71 -18.09
C TYR A 10 -27.58 9.89 -16.71
N PHE A 11 -28.17 10.74 -15.88
CA PHE A 11 -27.69 10.99 -14.53
C PHE A 11 -28.82 11.29 -13.56
N GLU A 12 -28.65 10.91 -12.29
CA GLU A 12 -29.67 11.06 -11.26
C GLU A 12 -29.79 12.51 -10.74
N LEU A 13 -31.00 13.07 -10.82
CA LEU A 13 -31.32 14.39 -10.28
C LEU A 13 -31.26 14.40 -8.75
N GLU A 14 -30.89 15.55 -8.19
CA GLU A 14 -30.76 15.71 -6.74
C GLU A 14 -32.11 15.45 -6.04
N ASN A 15 -32.10 14.57 -5.04
CA ASN A 15 -33.24 14.28 -4.15
C ASN A 15 -34.50 13.60 -4.75
N SER A 16 -34.53 13.22 -6.03
CA SER A 16 -35.68 12.53 -6.63
C SER A 16 -35.47 11.04 -6.95
N GLY A 17 -34.25 10.64 -7.33
CA GLY A 17 -34.01 9.29 -7.88
C GLY A 17 -34.49 9.10 -9.31
N GLU A 18 -34.96 10.18 -9.93
CA GLU A 18 -35.32 10.23 -11.33
C GLU A 18 -34.06 10.53 -12.16
N LEU A 19 -33.96 9.93 -13.33
CA LEU A 19 -32.92 10.26 -14.29
C LEU A 19 -33.30 11.54 -15.04
N ALA A 20 -32.32 12.42 -15.23
CA ALA A 20 -32.43 13.58 -16.10
C ALA A 20 -32.53 13.16 -17.58
N GLU A 21 -32.94 14.09 -18.42
CA GLU A 21 -32.76 13.97 -19.88
C GLU A 21 -31.27 13.73 -20.19
N PRO A 22 -30.94 12.82 -21.12
CA PRO A 22 -29.57 12.43 -21.34
C PRO A 22 -28.75 13.55 -21.98
N ARG A 23 -27.50 13.68 -21.53
CA ARG A 23 -26.51 14.56 -22.16
C ARG A 23 -25.74 13.78 -23.22
N VAL A 24 -25.67 14.33 -24.43
CA VAL A 24 -24.89 13.74 -25.54
C VAL A 24 -23.46 14.23 -25.43
N LEU A 25 -22.51 13.32 -25.23
CA LEU A 25 -21.07 13.63 -25.20
C LEU A 25 -20.37 12.99 -26.38
N GLN A 26 -19.48 13.74 -27.03
CA GLN A 26 -18.65 13.23 -28.13
C GLN A 26 -17.20 13.22 -27.70
N LEU A 27 -16.68 12.04 -27.36
CA LEU A 27 -15.38 11.92 -26.73
C LEU A 27 -14.41 11.13 -27.64
N PRO A 28 -13.20 11.65 -27.87
CA PRO A 28 -12.15 10.90 -28.55
C PRO A 28 -11.69 9.70 -27.73
N GLU A 29 -11.18 8.68 -28.41
CA GLU A 29 -10.72 7.41 -27.84
C GLU A 29 -9.96 7.53 -26.52
N HIS A 30 -8.93 8.40 -26.48
CA HIS A 30 -8.07 8.55 -25.31
C HIS A 30 -8.79 9.00 -24.03
N LEU A 31 -9.98 9.61 -24.12
CA LEU A 31 -10.75 10.05 -22.96
C LEU A 31 -11.63 8.96 -22.38
N TRP A 32 -12.11 8.00 -23.17
CA TRP A 32 -12.95 6.92 -22.67
C TRP A 32 -12.20 5.58 -22.52
N ARG A 33 -11.02 5.44 -23.14
CA ARG A 33 -10.22 4.22 -23.07
C ARG A 33 -9.77 3.86 -21.64
N PHE A 34 -9.59 4.86 -20.79
CA PHE A 34 -9.15 4.71 -19.41
C PHE A 34 -10.19 5.29 -18.44
N SER A 35 -10.44 4.56 -17.36
CA SER A 35 -11.50 4.88 -16.38
C SER A 35 -11.32 6.24 -15.73
N GLU A 36 -10.08 6.63 -15.47
CA GLU A 36 -9.73 7.87 -14.82
C GLU A 36 -10.07 9.08 -15.70
N PHE A 37 -9.71 9.04 -16.98
CA PHE A 37 -10.03 10.11 -17.92
C PHE A 37 -11.52 10.18 -18.20
N PHE A 38 -12.18 9.02 -18.32
CA PHE A 38 -13.61 9.00 -18.62
C PHE A 38 -14.42 9.55 -17.47
N GLN A 39 -14.09 9.16 -16.24
CA GLN A 39 -14.76 9.69 -15.05
C GLN A 39 -14.46 11.18 -14.85
N ALA A 40 -13.25 11.64 -15.13
CA ALA A 40 -12.91 13.06 -15.06
C ALA A 40 -13.72 13.88 -16.07
N GLU A 41 -13.83 13.40 -17.31
CA GLU A 41 -14.59 14.04 -18.37
C GLU A 41 -16.08 14.07 -18.03
N LEU A 42 -16.65 12.96 -17.55
CA LEU A 42 -18.04 12.90 -17.10
C LEU A 42 -18.34 13.87 -15.96
N LYS A 43 -17.39 14.09 -15.03
CA LYS A 43 -17.54 15.09 -13.96
C LYS A 43 -17.49 16.52 -14.48
N SER A 44 -16.61 16.79 -15.43
CA SER A 44 -16.49 18.10 -16.07
C SER A 44 -17.76 18.43 -16.86
N GLU A 45 -18.22 17.47 -17.66
CA GLU A 45 -19.36 17.62 -18.55
C GLU A 45 -20.70 17.48 -17.84
N ILE A 46 -20.75 16.91 -16.63
CA ILE A 46 -21.97 16.75 -15.81
C ILE A 46 -21.71 17.25 -14.38
N PRO A 47 -21.54 18.57 -14.20
CA PRO A 47 -21.26 19.16 -12.89
C PRO A 47 -22.40 18.94 -11.88
N GLU A 48 -23.61 18.63 -12.35
CA GLU A 48 -24.72 18.25 -11.49
C GLU A 48 -24.38 17.00 -10.66
N MET A 49 -23.57 16.08 -11.18
CA MET A 49 -23.10 14.88 -10.48
C MET A 49 -21.84 15.17 -9.64
N ASP A 50 -21.89 16.22 -8.80
CA ASP A 50 -20.80 16.55 -7.89
C ASP A 50 -20.59 15.42 -6.86
N GLY A 51 -19.42 14.77 -6.92
CA GLY A 51 -19.02 13.65 -6.05
C GLY A 51 -18.80 12.30 -6.74
N ASN A 52 -18.79 11.23 -5.94
CA ASN A 52 -18.64 9.86 -6.45
C ASN A 52 -19.99 9.33 -6.93
N PHE A 53 -20.01 8.76 -8.13
CA PHE A 53 -21.17 8.13 -8.73
C PHE A 53 -20.87 6.67 -9.07
N LYS A 54 -21.93 5.86 -9.17
CA LYS A 54 -21.85 4.53 -9.76
C LYS A 54 -22.14 4.67 -11.24
N MET A 55 -21.34 3.99 -12.05
CA MET A 55 -21.52 3.97 -13.50
C MET A 55 -22.13 2.65 -13.94
N LYS A 56 -23.05 2.75 -14.89
CA LYS A 56 -23.61 1.62 -15.63
C LYS A 56 -23.57 1.91 -17.12
N TYR A 57 -23.58 0.85 -17.92
CA TYR A 57 -23.63 0.94 -19.37
C TYR A 57 -24.58 -0.11 -19.95
N ASN A 58 -25.12 0.13 -21.15
CA ASN A 58 -25.83 -0.94 -21.89
C ASN A 58 -24.84 -2.01 -22.35
N SER A 59 -25.21 -3.27 -22.53
CA SER A 59 -24.43 -4.27 -23.26
C SER A 59 -24.91 -4.34 -24.71
N THR A 60 -24.23 -5.13 -25.53
CA THR A 60 -24.60 -5.34 -26.95
C THR A 60 -26.01 -5.93 -27.11
N ASP A 61 -26.51 -6.68 -26.12
CA ASP A 61 -27.87 -7.22 -26.07
C ASP A 61 -28.87 -6.30 -25.33
N GLY A 62 -28.44 -5.11 -24.91
CA GLY A 62 -29.29 -4.09 -24.28
C GLY A 62 -29.46 -4.23 -22.76
N ALA A 63 -28.80 -5.19 -22.10
CA ALA A 63 -28.82 -5.27 -20.64
C ALA A 63 -28.02 -4.12 -20.00
N ILE A 64 -28.41 -3.66 -18.81
CA ILE A 64 -27.66 -2.60 -18.10
C ILE A 64 -26.67 -3.26 -17.12
N LEU A 65 -25.38 -3.14 -17.42
CA LEU A 65 -24.27 -3.67 -16.64
C LEU A 65 -23.67 -2.59 -15.72
N LYS A 66 -23.11 -3.00 -14.58
CA LYS A 66 -22.49 -2.10 -13.60
C LYS A 66 -20.97 -2.12 -13.77
N ILE A 67 -20.34 -0.97 -13.57
CA ILE A 67 -18.89 -0.84 -13.51
C ILE A 67 -18.48 -0.65 -12.04
N ARG A 68 -17.90 -1.68 -11.44
CA ARG A 68 -17.54 -1.71 -10.00
C ARG A 68 -16.03 -1.67 -9.75
N GLY A 69 -15.21 -1.85 -10.78
CA GLY A 69 -13.76 -1.92 -10.67
C GLY A 69 -13.09 -2.05 -12.04
N ALA A 70 -11.78 -2.31 -12.04
CA ALA A 70 -10.96 -2.37 -13.25
C ALA A 70 -11.43 -3.45 -14.24
N GLU A 71 -11.78 -4.65 -13.76
CA GLU A 71 -12.26 -5.75 -14.61
C GLU A 71 -13.57 -5.40 -15.34
N ASP A 72 -14.56 -4.85 -14.63
CA ASP A 72 -15.81 -4.40 -15.25
C ASP A 72 -15.56 -3.24 -16.24
N TYR A 73 -14.56 -2.39 -15.98
CA TYR A 73 -14.19 -1.28 -16.87
C TYR A 73 -13.47 -1.79 -18.13
N GLU A 74 -12.61 -2.80 -18.01
CA GLU A 74 -11.96 -3.45 -19.14
C GLU A 74 -13.02 -4.05 -20.06
N HIS A 75 -14.02 -4.74 -19.50
CA HIS A 75 -15.15 -5.26 -20.28
C HIS A 75 -15.96 -4.15 -20.97
N PHE A 76 -16.16 -3.02 -20.30
CA PHE A 76 -16.77 -1.84 -20.91
C PHE A 76 -15.92 -1.29 -22.07
N SER A 77 -14.62 -1.11 -21.88
CA SER A 77 -13.70 -0.62 -22.89
C SER A 77 -13.59 -1.55 -24.10
N GLU A 78 -13.52 -2.87 -23.88
CA GLU A 78 -13.55 -3.88 -24.95
C GLU A 78 -14.85 -3.80 -25.74
N ARG A 79 -15.99 -3.62 -25.06
CA ARG A 79 -17.27 -3.42 -25.74
C ARG A 79 -17.21 -2.19 -26.65
N LEU A 80 -16.68 -1.07 -26.15
CA LEU A 80 -16.54 0.14 -26.94
C LEU A 80 -15.68 -0.12 -28.18
N GLU A 81 -14.51 -0.73 -28.03
CA GLU A 81 -13.63 -1.04 -29.16
C GLU A 81 -14.28 -1.91 -30.24
N ASN A 82 -15.19 -2.80 -29.84
CA ASN A 82 -15.88 -3.71 -30.75
C ASN A 82 -17.24 -3.17 -31.26
N SER A 83 -17.64 -1.95 -30.87
CA SER A 83 -18.92 -1.34 -31.28
C SER A 83 -18.80 -0.62 -32.63
N ASP A 84 -19.91 -0.52 -33.37
CA ASP A 84 -19.99 0.38 -34.54
C ASP A 84 -19.77 1.84 -34.08
N GLU A 85 -19.11 2.66 -34.90
CA GLU A 85 -18.89 4.09 -34.63
C GLU A 85 -20.22 4.86 -34.47
N ASN A 86 -21.29 4.36 -35.09
CA ASN A 86 -22.63 4.94 -35.01
C ASN A 86 -23.51 4.33 -33.92
N GLU A 87 -23.01 3.37 -33.14
CA GLU A 87 -23.77 2.79 -32.03
C GLU A 87 -23.88 3.79 -30.88
N GLU A 88 -25.11 4.00 -30.39
CA GLU A 88 -25.34 4.84 -29.21
C GLU A 88 -24.97 4.07 -27.93
N ILE A 89 -23.91 4.54 -27.27
CA ILE A 89 -23.47 3.99 -25.98
C ILE A 89 -24.21 4.71 -24.87
N VAL A 90 -25.05 3.98 -24.13
CA VAL A 90 -25.78 4.51 -22.98
C VAL A 90 -24.92 4.39 -21.74
N ILE A 91 -24.76 5.50 -21.03
CA ILE A 91 -24.14 5.55 -19.70
C ILE A 91 -25.19 6.03 -18.70
N ILE A 92 -25.24 5.41 -17.52
CA ILE A 92 -26.12 5.82 -16.43
C ILE A 92 -25.27 6.10 -15.19
N LEU A 93 -25.34 7.33 -14.70
CA LEU A 93 -24.66 7.79 -13.50
C LEU A 93 -25.65 7.83 -12.33
N GLU A 94 -25.41 7.00 -11.32
CA GLU A 94 -26.24 6.96 -10.09
C GLU A 94 -25.50 7.58 -8.92
N ARG A 95 -26.20 8.38 -8.11
CA ARG A 95 -25.61 8.95 -6.90
C ARG A 95 -25.44 7.87 -5.84
N ILE A 96 -24.34 7.97 -5.09
CA ILE A 96 -24.14 7.13 -3.92
C ILE A 96 -24.92 7.75 -2.75
N ARG A 97 -26.12 7.22 -2.46
CA ARG A 97 -26.93 7.66 -1.32
C ARG A 97 -26.38 7.09 -0.01
N LEU A 98 -26.10 7.96 0.96
CA LEU A 98 -25.69 7.59 2.32
C LEU A 98 -26.89 7.01 3.11
N ASN A 99 -26.66 5.98 3.91
CA ASN A 99 -27.69 5.44 4.81
C ASN A 99 -28.02 6.44 5.94
N LYS A 100 -29.32 6.62 6.23
CA LYS A 100 -29.88 7.55 7.24
C LYS A 100 -29.65 7.15 8.71
N ASN A 101 -28.60 6.42 9.04
CA ASN A 101 -28.27 6.13 10.43
C ASN A 101 -27.10 7.01 10.83
N GLY A 102 -27.33 7.99 11.71
CA GLY A 102 -26.40 9.01 12.18
C GLY A 102 -25.17 8.50 12.96
N GLN A 103 -24.51 7.48 12.44
CA GLN A 103 -23.09 7.29 12.63
C GLN A 103 -22.41 8.20 11.62
N ASN A 104 -21.46 9.02 12.08
CA ASN A 104 -20.56 9.73 11.18
C ASN A 104 -20.10 8.73 10.11
N PRO A 105 -20.21 9.06 8.81
CA PRO A 105 -19.65 8.19 7.80
C PRO A 105 -18.19 7.98 8.21
N VAL A 106 -17.76 6.73 8.31
CA VAL A 106 -16.37 6.38 8.09
C VAL A 106 -15.97 7.21 6.89
N LYS A 107 -15.08 8.21 7.09
CA LYS A 107 -14.64 9.12 6.04
C LYS A 107 -14.40 8.25 4.81
N ALA A 108 -15.24 8.39 3.79
CA ALA A 108 -14.88 7.83 2.49
C ALA A 108 -13.53 8.47 2.19
N ASP A 109 -12.46 7.69 2.16
CA ASP A 109 -11.12 8.20 1.96
C ASP A 109 -11.14 9.01 0.68
N LEU A 110 -11.03 10.32 0.84
CA LEU A 110 -11.02 11.25 -0.29
C LEU A 110 -9.82 10.83 -1.13
N LYS A 111 -10.06 10.27 -2.33
CA LYS A 111 -8.95 9.99 -3.24
C LYS A 111 -8.30 11.32 -3.60
N ILE A 112 -6.99 11.41 -3.41
CA ILE A 112 -6.16 12.59 -3.72
C ILE A 112 -5.20 12.16 -4.82
N TYR A 113 -5.16 12.94 -5.88
CA TYR A 113 -4.34 12.62 -7.04
C TYR A 113 -3.03 13.44 -7.06
N PRO A 114 -1.92 12.90 -7.61
CA PRO A 114 -0.66 13.61 -7.72
C PRO A 114 -0.75 14.97 -8.43
N SER A 115 -1.67 15.14 -9.39
CA SER A 115 -1.91 16.42 -10.07
C SER A 115 -2.54 17.50 -9.18
N GLU A 116 -3.19 17.13 -8.08
CA GLU A 116 -3.78 18.06 -7.11
C GLU A 116 -2.77 18.57 -6.06
N LEU A 117 -1.54 18.04 -6.08
CA LEU A 117 -0.53 18.31 -5.07
C LEU A 117 0.51 19.31 -5.56
N GLN A 118 0.74 20.36 -4.76
CA GLN A 118 1.89 21.22 -4.93
C GLN A 118 3.16 20.47 -4.53
N ARG A 119 3.96 20.07 -5.52
CA ARG A 119 5.19 19.28 -5.30
C ARG A 119 6.25 20.10 -4.58
N GLY A 120 6.78 19.52 -3.51
CA GLY A 120 7.84 20.07 -2.69
C GLY A 120 9.17 19.36 -2.86
N LYS A 121 9.96 19.35 -1.77
CA LYS A 121 11.30 18.78 -1.71
C LYS A 121 11.30 17.27 -1.99
N CYS A 122 12.37 16.79 -2.62
CA CYS A 122 12.67 15.36 -2.65
C CYS A 122 13.09 14.88 -1.25
N VAL A 123 12.42 13.84 -0.76
CA VAL A 123 12.67 13.25 0.57
C VAL A 123 13.25 11.84 0.50
N GLY A 124 13.25 11.21 -0.69
CA GLY A 124 13.92 9.95 -0.92
C GLY A 124 14.19 9.72 -2.41
N ASN A 125 15.33 9.12 -2.73
CA ASN A 125 15.69 8.69 -4.08
C ASN A 125 16.20 7.25 -3.99
N GLY A 126 15.44 6.31 -4.55
CA GLY A 126 15.85 4.92 -4.73
C GLY A 126 16.26 4.63 -6.18
N MET A 127 16.73 3.41 -6.43
CA MET A 127 17.15 2.96 -7.77
C MET A 127 16.00 3.01 -8.79
N HIS A 128 14.76 2.78 -8.35
CA HIS A 128 13.58 2.66 -9.22
C HIS A 128 12.45 3.66 -8.86
N ALA A 129 12.61 4.44 -7.79
CA ALA A 129 11.58 5.34 -7.29
C ALA A 129 12.15 6.68 -6.81
N THR A 130 11.43 7.76 -7.04
CA THR A 130 11.68 9.08 -6.44
C THR A 130 10.52 9.44 -5.53
N VAL A 131 10.82 9.94 -4.35
CA VAL A 131 9.83 10.26 -3.31
C VAL A 131 9.88 11.76 -3.02
N ARG A 132 8.77 12.47 -3.23
CA ARG A 132 8.68 13.92 -3.01
C ARG A 132 7.55 14.26 -2.06
N MET A 133 7.69 15.34 -1.31
CA MET A 133 6.57 15.92 -0.57
C MET A 133 5.55 16.52 -1.55
N GLY A 134 4.27 16.50 -1.19
CA GLY A 134 3.20 17.18 -1.89
C GLY A 134 2.27 17.87 -0.89
N PHE A 135 2.02 19.16 -1.06
CA PHE A 135 1.04 19.89 -0.25
C PHE A 135 -0.31 19.90 -0.97
N HIS A 136 -1.37 19.50 -0.28
CA HIS A 136 -2.73 19.54 -0.80
C HIS A 136 -3.47 20.76 -0.25
N GLU A 137 -3.73 21.75 -1.10
CA GLU A 137 -4.35 23.01 -0.67
C GLU A 137 -5.76 22.80 -0.08
N LYS A 138 -6.56 21.88 -0.64
CA LYS A 138 -7.94 21.65 -0.17
C LYS A 138 -7.98 21.10 1.25
N THR A 139 -7.07 20.18 1.59
CA THR A 139 -7.03 19.57 2.94
C THR A 139 -6.05 20.24 3.89
N GLN A 140 -5.21 21.17 3.40
CA GLN A 140 -4.13 21.81 4.15
C GLN A 140 -3.19 20.79 4.80
N LYS A 141 -2.91 19.68 4.10
CA LYS A 141 -2.09 18.57 4.59
C LYS A 141 -0.93 18.27 3.64
N TRP A 142 0.14 17.76 4.23
CA TRP A 142 1.27 17.20 3.52
C TRP A 142 1.06 15.70 3.23
N TYR A 143 1.48 15.30 2.05
CA TYR A 143 1.49 13.95 1.53
C TYR A 143 2.86 13.65 0.92
N VAL A 144 3.04 12.38 0.53
CA VAL A 144 4.19 11.91 -0.22
C VAL A 144 3.74 11.44 -1.59
N ILE A 145 4.48 11.85 -2.62
CA ILE A 145 4.33 11.37 -4.00
C ILE A 145 5.50 10.43 -4.27
N LYS A 146 5.21 9.13 -4.38
CA LYS A 146 6.16 8.11 -4.82
C LYS A 146 6.03 7.94 -6.33
N THR A 147 7.00 8.45 -7.09
CA THR A 147 7.10 8.29 -8.54
C THR A 147 7.96 7.09 -8.87
N ILE A 148 7.43 6.12 -9.60
CA ILE A 148 8.18 4.96 -10.10
C ILE A 148 8.22 5.05 -11.63
N LEU A 149 9.42 5.00 -12.20
CA LEU A 149 9.60 5.08 -13.65
C LEU A 149 9.38 3.71 -14.28
N SER A 150 8.62 3.68 -15.37
CA SER A 150 8.41 2.47 -16.15
C SER A 150 9.67 2.15 -16.94
N GLN A 151 10.35 1.05 -16.63
CA GLN A 151 11.51 0.57 -17.42
C GLN A 151 11.11 -0.46 -18.49
N ASN A 152 9.95 -1.10 -18.34
CA ASN A 152 9.42 -2.10 -19.26
C ASN A 152 7.90 -1.94 -19.46
N ASN A 153 7.38 -2.31 -20.63
CA ASN A 153 5.96 -2.31 -20.98
C ASN A 153 5.11 -3.35 -20.21
N ASP A 154 5.64 -3.99 -19.17
CA ASP A 154 4.95 -5.05 -18.43
C ASP A 154 3.96 -4.44 -17.42
N ARG A 155 2.75 -4.13 -17.91
CA ARG A 155 1.65 -3.53 -17.13
C ARG A 155 1.34 -4.28 -15.82
N ASN A 156 1.54 -5.60 -15.81
CA ASN A 156 1.17 -6.50 -14.71
C ASN A 156 2.01 -6.32 -13.43
N GLU A 157 3.21 -5.75 -13.50
CA GLU A 157 4.04 -5.53 -12.32
C GLU A 157 3.62 -4.26 -11.54
N TYR A 158 3.10 -3.26 -12.25
CA TYR A 158 2.76 -1.96 -11.66
C TYR A 158 1.51 -1.97 -10.81
N GLU A 159 0.50 -2.76 -11.22
CA GLU A 159 -0.78 -2.90 -10.51
C GLU A 159 -0.60 -3.59 -9.16
N LYS A 160 0.36 -4.51 -9.02
CA LYS A 160 0.53 -5.30 -7.79
C LYS A 160 0.77 -4.44 -6.55
N GLU A 161 1.64 -3.45 -6.64
CA GLU A 161 1.93 -2.54 -5.51
C GLU A 161 0.71 -1.66 -5.19
N ILE A 162 -0.01 -1.16 -6.20
CA ILE A 162 -1.20 -0.31 -6.00
C ILE A 162 -2.30 -1.13 -5.32
N LEU A 163 -2.58 -2.32 -5.82
CA LEU A 163 -3.56 -3.24 -5.25
C LEU A 163 -3.20 -3.64 -3.81
N ALA A 164 -1.91 -3.89 -3.54
CA ALA A 164 -1.45 -4.17 -2.19
C ALA A 164 -1.72 -2.98 -1.25
N TYR A 165 -1.43 -1.75 -1.67
CA TYR A 165 -1.76 -0.55 -0.88
C TYR A 165 -3.27 -0.36 -0.70
N GLU A 166 -4.09 -0.55 -1.74
CA GLU A 166 -5.55 -0.41 -1.64
C GLU A 166 -6.17 -1.36 -0.61
N GLU A 167 -5.59 -2.56 -0.44
CA GLU A 167 -6.05 -3.52 0.56
C GLU A 167 -5.41 -3.33 1.94
N CYS A 168 -4.09 -3.14 1.99
CA CYS A 168 -3.31 -3.15 3.23
C CYS A 168 -3.40 -1.83 4.01
N SER A 169 -3.60 -0.69 3.34
CA SER A 169 -3.57 0.64 3.98
C SER A 169 -4.75 0.92 4.93
N LYS A 170 -5.71 -0.01 5.01
CA LYS A 170 -6.77 -0.02 6.03
C LYS A 170 -6.22 -0.27 7.44
N SER A 171 -5.03 -0.88 7.54
CA SER A 171 -4.33 -1.08 8.81
C SER A 171 -3.80 0.25 9.35
N ALA A 172 -3.93 0.43 10.67
CA ALA A 172 -3.30 1.56 11.37
C ALA A 172 -1.76 1.50 11.35
N TYR A 173 -1.18 0.36 11.00
CA TYR A 173 0.26 0.10 11.00
C TYR A 173 0.86 0.06 9.59
N VAL A 174 0.07 0.40 8.57
CA VAL A 174 0.52 0.54 7.18
C VAL A 174 0.35 2.02 6.77
N VAL A 175 1.33 2.56 6.04
CA VAL A 175 1.25 3.93 5.52
C VAL A 175 -0.02 4.10 4.68
N GLY A 176 -0.79 5.13 5.00
CA GLY A 176 -2.07 5.40 4.33
C GLY A 176 -1.89 5.64 2.83
N TYR A 177 -2.77 5.03 2.03
CA TYR A 177 -2.84 5.25 0.59
C TYR A 177 -4.01 6.16 0.25
N HIS A 178 -3.75 7.18 -0.57
CA HIS A 178 -4.74 8.20 -0.91
C HIS A 178 -5.09 8.24 -2.39
N GLY A 179 -4.32 7.60 -3.27
CA GLY A 179 -4.62 7.59 -4.70
C GLY A 179 -3.38 7.43 -5.56
N CYS A 180 -3.58 7.35 -6.86
CA CYS A 180 -2.49 7.26 -7.82
C CYS A 180 -2.86 7.87 -9.16
N GLU A 181 -1.83 8.24 -9.93
CA GLU A 181 -1.92 8.48 -11.36
C GLU A 181 -0.95 7.54 -12.08
N VAL A 182 -1.42 6.91 -13.15
CA VAL A 182 -0.62 5.98 -13.95
C VAL A 182 -0.56 6.49 -15.39
N SER A 183 0.64 6.50 -15.97
CA SER A 183 0.86 6.82 -17.38
C SER A 183 1.78 5.78 -18.03
N HIS A 184 1.98 5.90 -19.34
CA HIS A 184 2.87 5.01 -20.09
C HIS A 184 4.32 5.01 -19.59
N SER A 185 4.79 6.12 -19.00
CA SER A 185 6.21 6.29 -18.62
C SER A 185 6.46 6.29 -17.12
N LYS A 186 5.43 6.45 -16.29
CA LYS A 186 5.57 6.50 -14.83
C LYS A 186 4.26 6.15 -14.12
N LYS A 187 4.37 5.70 -12.89
CA LYS A 187 3.26 5.66 -11.92
C LYS A 187 3.59 6.54 -10.73
N GLU A 188 2.58 7.18 -10.16
CA GLU A 188 2.73 8.09 -9.04
C GLU A 188 1.68 7.77 -7.98
N LEU A 189 2.13 7.42 -6.77
CA LEU A 189 1.25 7.11 -5.64
C LEU A 189 1.25 8.29 -4.67
N VAL A 190 0.07 8.63 -4.15
CA VAL A 190 -0.10 9.57 -3.04
C VAL A 190 -0.24 8.78 -1.75
N LEU A 191 0.71 8.98 -0.85
CA LEU A 191 0.84 8.28 0.43
C LEU A 191 0.80 9.27 1.60
N GLU A 192 0.40 8.78 2.76
CA GLU A 192 0.50 9.49 4.03
C GLU A 192 1.93 9.96 4.28
N TYR A 193 2.08 11.22 4.72
CA TYR A 193 3.38 11.76 5.08
C TYR A 193 3.72 11.45 6.54
N MET A 194 4.80 10.69 6.73
CA MET A 194 5.38 10.36 8.03
C MET A 194 6.55 11.31 8.33
N ASP A 195 6.29 12.37 9.10
CA ASP A 195 7.16 13.57 9.25
C ASP A 195 8.46 13.36 10.05
N ARG A 196 8.78 12.11 10.44
CA ARG A 196 10.06 11.74 11.07
C ARG A 196 10.85 10.72 10.26
N GLY A 197 10.39 10.38 9.05
CA GLY A 197 11.12 9.49 8.14
C GLY A 197 11.21 8.06 8.66
N ASP A 198 12.13 7.30 8.07
CA ASP A 198 12.37 5.89 8.38
C ASP A 198 13.24 5.69 9.64
N LEU A 199 13.29 4.47 10.16
CA LEU A 199 13.97 4.17 11.41
C LEU A 199 15.49 4.00 11.28
N ARG A 200 16.05 3.83 10.06
CA ARG A 200 17.47 3.56 9.86
C ARG A 200 18.40 4.65 10.45
N PRO A 201 18.13 5.96 10.30
CA PRO A 201 19.00 7.01 10.84
C PRO A 201 19.07 7.07 12.37
N PHE A 202 18.10 6.48 13.08
CA PHE A 202 18.10 6.49 14.55
C PHE A 202 19.09 5.48 15.14
N GLY A 203 19.52 4.48 14.36
CA GLY A 203 20.43 3.43 14.81
C GLY A 203 19.81 2.57 15.93
N ALA A 204 20.60 2.28 16.97
CA ALA A 204 20.14 1.48 18.09
C ALA A 204 19.06 2.24 18.89
N LEU A 205 17.88 1.62 19.03
CA LEU A 205 16.76 2.15 19.77
C LEU A 205 16.84 1.76 21.25
N PRO A 206 16.52 2.67 22.18
CA PRO A 206 16.37 2.32 23.59
C PRO A 206 15.26 1.28 23.78
N PHE A 207 15.43 0.37 24.73
CA PHE A 207 14.48 -0.72 25.04
C PHE A 207 13.00 -0.29 25.04
N PRO A 208 12.57 0.80 25.71
CA PRO A 208 11.16 1.20 25.71
C PRO A 208 10.60 1.54 24.34
N VAL A 209 11.40 2.14 23.45
CA VAL A 209 11.02 2.54 22.08
C VAL A 209 11.02 1.31 21.19
N HIS A 210 12.08 0.51 21.27
CA HIS A 210 12.21 -0.75 20.52
C HIS A 210 11.01 -1.67 20.77
N LEU A 211 10.55 -1.76 22.02
CA LEU A 211 9.37 -2.54 22.39
C LEU A 211 8.09 -2.06 21.66
N GLN A 212 7.89 -0.74 21.51
CA GLN A 212 6.74 -0.20 20.77
C GLN A 212 6.84 -0.47 19.27
N VAL A 213 8.05 -0.40 18.71
CA VAL A 213 8.30 -0.76 17.31
C VAL A 213 7.97 -2.23 17.09
N ALA A 214 8.46 -3.15 17.93
CA ALA A 214 8.20 -4.58 17.82
C ALA A 214 6.70 -4.92 17.82
N VAL A 215 5.91 -4.33 18.72
CA VAL A 215 4.46 -4.51 18.75
C VAL A 215 3.80 -3.96 17.48
N SER A 216 4.20 -2.78 17.01
CA SER A 216 3.63 -2.17 15.81
C SER A 216 3.91 -3.02 14.56
N LEU A 217 5.12 -3.55 14.43
CA LEU A 217 5.51 -4.37 13.29
C LEU A 217 4.78 -5.71 13.23
N ILE A 218 4.67 -6.44 14.34
CA ILE A 218 3.99 -7.74 14.30
C ILE A 218 2.51 -7.60 13.96
N ARG A 219 1.89 -6.48 14.37
CA ARG A 219 0.51 -6.13 14.00
C ARG A 219 0.40 -5.75 12.54
N ALA A 220 1.33 -4.95 12.03
CA ALA A 220 1.39 -4.62 10.61
C ALA A 220 1.46 -5.89 9.76
N ILE A 221 2.36 -6.81 10.11
CA ILE A 221 2.53 -8.11 9.43
C ILE A 221 1.22 -8.90 9.46
N ARG A 222 0.59 -9.03 10.63
CA ARG A 222 -0.68 -9.73 10.77
C ARG A 222 -1.79 -9.10 9.94
N ASP A 223 -1.90 -7.77 9.95
CA ASP A 223 -2.94 -7.07 9.20
C ASP A 223 -2.74 -7.24 7.70
N VAL A 224 -1.49 -7.17 7.22
CA VAL A 224 -1.12 -7.40 5.81
C VAL A 224 -1.44 -8.83 5.37
N TRP A 225 -1.13 -9.83 6.22
CA TRP A 225 -1.46 -11.22 5.93
C TRP A 225 -2.98 -11.46 5.85
N ASN A 226 -3.77 -10.71 6.60
CA ASN A 226 -5.22 -10.85 6.68
C ASN A 226 -6.00 -9.84 5.82
N SER A 227 -5.33 -8.95 5.09
CA SER A 227 -5.99 -7.92 4.27
C SER A 227 -6.50 -8.50 2.95
N GLY A 228 -7.80 -8.40 2.68
CA GLY A 228 -8.40 -8.85 1.42
C GLY A 228 -8.01 -10.29 1.06
N PRO A 229 -7.28 -10.53 -0.05
CA PRO A 229 -6.78 -11.86 -0.44
C PRO A 229 -5.56 -12.36 0.38
N GLY A 230 -5.02 -11.53 1.27
CA GLY A 230 -3.81 -11.76 2.05
C GLY A 230 -2.53 -11.48 1.25
N TYR A 231 -1.57 -10.80 1.87
CA TYR A 231 -0.29 -10.42 1.25
C TYR A 231 0.90 -10.81 2.12
N ILE A 232 2.07 -10.99 1.50
CA ILE A 232 3.38 -11.13 2.13
C ILE A 232 4.20 -9.90 1.75
N HIS A 233 4.80 -9.20 2.70
CA HIS A 233 5.49 -7.93 2.44
C HIS A 233 6.86 -8.13 1.76
N ARG A 234 7.65 -9.11 2.24
CA ARG A 234 8.97 -9.53 1.73
C ARG A 234 10.12 -8.51 1.81
N ASP A 235 9.93 -7.36 2.46
CA ASP A 235 10.99 -6.33 2.58
C ASP A 235 10.84 -5.52 3.88
N ILE A 236 10.53 -6.20 5.00
CA ILE A 236 10.52 -5.58 6.34
C ILE A 236 11.98 -5.33 6.77
N LYS A 237 12.32 -4.05 6.91
CA LYS A 237 13.65 -3.56 7.30
C LYS A 237 13.54 -2.11 7.80
N PRO A 238 14.53 -1.56 8.54
CA PRO A 238 14.44 -0.23 9.12
C PRO A 238 14.13 0.90 8.13
N GLU A 239 14.61 0.84 6.89
CA GLU A 239 14.32 1.83 5.84
C GLU A 239 12.84 1.86 5.39
N ASN A 240 12.13 0.75 5.59
CA ASN A 240 10.72 0.60 5.22
C ASN A 240 9.77 0.74 6.42
N ILE A 241 10.30 1.20 7.57
CA ILE A 241 9.52 1.43 8.78
C ILE A 241 9.57 2.92 9.08
N LEU A 242 8.44 3.61 8.88
CA LEU A 242 8.34 5.05 9.05
C LEU A 242 7.75 5.41 10.41
N CYS A 243 8.15 6.58 10.90
CA CYS A 243 7.61 7.17 12.11
C CYS A 243 7.17 8.63 11.90
N ASN A 244 6.32 9.11 12.80
CA ASN A 244 5.88 10.51 12.80
C ASN A 244 6.01 11.14 14.20
N SER A 245 5.81 12.45 14.28
CA SER A 245 5.92 13.26 15.50
C SER A 245 4.93 12.89 16.60
N GLN A 246 3.87 12.15 16.26
CA GLN A 246 2.89 11.61 17.20
C GLN A 246 3.28 10.21 17.71
N GLY A 247 4.38 9.65 17.22
CA GLY A 247 4.89 8.33 17.62
C GLY A 247 4.20 7.15 16.96
N HIS A 248 3.44 7.35 15.87
CA HIS A 248 2.93 6.25 15.07
C HIS A 248 4.08 5.60 14.29
N ILE A 249 4.10 4.27 14.28
CA ILE A 249 5.05 3.44 13.52
C ILE A 249 4.26 2.70 12.45
N LYS A 250 4.69 2.82 11.20
CA LYS A 250 4.00 2.21 10.06
C LYS A 250 4.98 1.62 9.06
N ILE A 251 4.65 0.48 8.49
CA ILE A 251 5.42 -0.11 7.38
C ILE A 251 5.01 0.54 6.05
N CYS A 252 5.97 0.62 5.13
CA CYS A 252 5.76 1.10 3.77
C CYS A 252 6.52 0.23 2.76
N ASP A 253 6.33 0.56 1.48
CA ASP A 253 6.98 -0.06 0.32
C ASP A 253 6.54 -1.49 0.01
N PHE A 254 5.37 -1.59 -0.63
CA PHE A 254 4.80 -2.84 -1.11
C PHE A 254 5.32 -3.21 -2.52
N GLY A 255 6.42 -2.61 -2.99
CA GLY A 255 6.99 -2.92 -4.31
C GLY A 255 7.42 -4.39 -4.44
N ALA A 256 7.83 -5.02 -3.33
CA ALA A 256 8.13 -6.44 -3.25
C ALA A 256 6.94 -7.28 -2.76
N ALA A 257 5.76 -6.74 -2.50
CA ALA A 257 4.67 -7.53 -1.92
C ALA A 257 4.12 -8.60 -2.87
N LYS A 258 3.63 -9.72 -2.33
CA LYS A 258 3.00 -10.82 -3.10
C LYS A 258 1.72 -11.30 -2.41
N ARG A 259 0.67 -11.61 -3.16
CA ARG A 259 -0.56 -12.22 -2.61
C ARG A 259 -0.33 -13.66 -2.13
N ILE A 260 -0.96 -14.05 -1.02
CA ILE A 260 -0.85 -15.39 -0.41
C ILE A 260 -1.59 -16.46 -1.23
N ASP A 261 -2.69 -16.12 -1.91
CA ASP A 261 -3.40 -17.08 -2.79
C ASP A 261 -2.59 -17.48 -4.04
N ASN A 262 -1.65 -16.64 -4.46
CA ASN A 262 -0.71 -16.90 -5.56
C ASN A 262 0.57 -17.64 -5.12
N THR A 263 0.56 -18.30 -3.96
CA THR A 263 1.72 -19.06 -3.44
C THR A 263 1.78 -20.51 -3.96
N TYR A 264 0.75 -20.99 -4.66
CA TYR A 264 0.76 -22.31 -5.35
C TYR A 264 1.47 -22.31 -6.71
N GLY A 265 2.08 -21.18 -7.11
CA GLY A 265 2.85 -21.05 -8.34
C GLY A 265 4.17 -20.33 -8.08
N ILE A 266 5.26 -21.07 -8.32
CA ILE A 266 6.65 -20.66 -8.56
C ILE A 266 6.93 -19.19 -8.22
N ALA A 267 7.54 -18.96 -7.05
CA ALA A 267 7.99 -17.64 -6.64
C ALA A 267 9.52 -17.51 -6.75
N SER A 268 10.08 -17.86 -7.92
CA SER A 268 11.53 -17.78 -8.21
C SER A 268 12.06 -16.34 -8.41
N SER A 269 11.31 -15.28 -8.04
CA SER A 269 11.80 -13.91 -8.18
C SER A 269 12.64 -13.51 -6.97
N ALA A 270 13.93 -13.29 -7.20
CA ALA A 270 14.84 -12.65 -6.26
C ALA A 270 14.35 -11.21 -6.00
N ALA A 271 13.61 -11.01 -4.91
CA ALA A 271 13.10 -9.70 -4.48
C ALA A 271 13.39 -9.51 -2.99
N GLY A 272 13.69 -8.27 -2.59
CA GLY A 272 14.06 -7.88 -1.22
C GLY A 272 15.50 -7.38 -1.10
N THR A 273 15.83 -6.83 0.06
CA THR A 273 17.21 -6.46 0.40
C THR A 273 17.97 -7.71 0.82
N GLN A 274 19.08 -8.03 0.13
CA GLN A 274 19.78 -9.32 0.26
C GLN A 274 20.11 -9.71 1.71
N LEU A 275 20.46 -8.74 2.57
CA LEU A 275 20.76 -8.94 3.99
C LEU A 275 19.58 -9.50 4.80
N TYR A 276 18.35 -9.10 4.45
CA TYR A 276 17.13 -9.44 5.19
C TYR A 276 16.39 -10.65 4.61
N GLN A 277 16.83 -11.15 3.46
CA GLN A 277 16.18 -12.23 2.75
C GLN A 277 16.30 -13.56 3.51
N ALA A 278 15.20 -14.29 3.66
CA ALA A 278 15.20 -15.58 4.35
C ALA A 278 15.99 -16.65 3.58
N PRO A 279 16.56 -17.69 4.24
CA PRO A 279 17.41 -18.68 3.58
C PRO A 279 16.72 -19.40 2.41
N GLU A 280 15.45 -19.76 2.55
CA GLU A 280 14.64 -20.39 1.49
C GLU A 280 14.45 -19.46 0.29
N GLN A 281 14.34 -18.15 0.51
CA GLN A 281 14.27 -17.17 -0.58
C GLN A 281 15.63 -17.04 -1.28
N GLN A 282 16.74 -17.01 -0.52
CA GLN A 282 18.10 -16.92 -1.08
C GLN A 282 18.45 -18.17 -1.91
N MET A 283 17.94 -19.34 -1.51
CA MET A 283 18.10 -20.60 -2.24
C MET A 283 17.13 -20.77 -3.42
N GLY A 284 16.18 -19.84 -3.60
CA GLY A 284 15.15 -19.94 -4.65
C GLY A 284 14.15 -21.08 -4.42
N HIS A 285 13.98 -21.53 -3.18
CA HIS A 285 12.96 -22.50 -2.80
C HIS A 285 11.59 -21.85 -2.67
N ASP A 286 10.55 -22.67 -2.62
CA ASP A 286 9.21 -22.20 -2.25
C ASP A 286 9.21 -21.67 -0.82
N TYR A 287 8.46 -20.60 -0.60
CA TYR A 287 8.36 -19.92 0.69
C TYR A 287 6.93 -19.48 0.97
N SER A 288 6.65 -19.24 2.25
CA SER A 288 5.36 -18.77 2.73
C SER A 288 5.48 -17.39 3.40
N GLU A 289 4.42 -16.93 4.05
CA GLU A 289 4.40 -15.72 4.85
C GLU A 289 5.46 -15.70 5.98
N LYS A 290 6.02 -16.86 6.35
CA LYS A 290 7.11 -16.99 7.33
C LYS A 290 8.41 -16.25 6.96
N VAL A 291 8.56 -15.80 5.72
CA VAL A 291 9.66 -14.89 5.34
C VAL A 291 9.54 -13.54 6.03
N ASP A 292 8.34 -13.02 6.26
CA ASP A 292 8.15 -11.75 6.97
C ASP A 292 8.53 -11.88 8.46
N ILE A 293 8.38 -13.07 9.05
CA ILE A 293 8.84 -13.35 10.43
C ILE A 293 10.37 -13.33 10.51
N TRP A 294 11.05 -13.90 9.52
CA TRP A 294 12.51 -13.83 9.43
C TRP A 294 12.98 -12.37 9.35
N CYS A 295 12.40 -11.60 8.42
CA CYS A 295 12.70 -10.17 8.25
C CYS A 295 12.40 -9.37 9.54
N PHE A 296 11.30 -9.66 10.23
CA PHE A 296 10.96 -9.08 11.53
C PHE A 296 12.05 -9.34 12.57
N GLY A 297 12.51 -10.59 12.70
CA GLY A 297 13.58 -10.96 13.63
C GLY A 297 14.87 -10.19 13.38
N LEU A 298 15.34 -10.16 12.13
CA LEU A 298 16.54 -9.42 11.74
C LEU A 298 16.39 -7.90 11.95
N THR A 299 15.22 -7.36 11.65
CA THR A 299 14.92 -5.93 11.86
C THR A 299 14.97 -5.56 13.34
N LEU A 300 14.38 -6.37 14.23
CA LEU A 300 14.48 -6.14 15.67
C LEU A 300 15.92 -6.25 16.16
N TRP A 301 16.69 -7.21 15.62
CA TRP A 301 18.08 -7.33 16.00
C TRP A 301 18.88 -6.08 15.64
N GLU A 302 18.75 -5.59 14.40
CA GLU A 302 19.42 -4.37 13.97
C GLU A 302 19.00 -3.15 14.79
N LEU A 303 17.70 -2.97 15.03
CA LEU A 303 17.19 -1.85 15.83
C LEU A 303 17.62 -1.93 17.30
N ALA A 304 18.10 -3.07 17.80
CA ALA A 304 18.63 -3.21 19.14
C ALA A 304 20.14 -2.93 19.22
N ILE A 305 20.92 -3.30 18.20
CA ILE A 305 22.40 -3.18 18.20
C ILE A 305 22.94 -2.03 17.34
N GLY A 306 22.07 -1.38 16.56
CA GLY A 306 22.44 -0.37 15.57
C GLY A 306 22.83 -0.97 14.21
N PRO A 307 23.36 -0.16 13.29
CA PRO A 307 23.57 -0.52 11.87
C PRO A 307 24.74 -1.48 11.63
N ASN A 308 24.97 -2.44 12.54
CA ASN A 308 26.05 -3.42 12.52
C ASN A 308 25.51 -4.86 12.36
N LEU A 309 24.29 -5.03 11.84
CA LEU A 309 23.71 -6.36 11.61
C LEU A 309 24.57 -7.18 10.64
N GLU A 310 25.09 -6.55 9.59
CA GLU A 310 25.94 -7.20 8.58
C GLU A 310 27.18 -7.85 9.21
N ASP A 311 27.82 -7.20 10.18
CA ASP A 311 28.99 -7.76 10.89
C ASP A 311 28.65 -9.06 11.64
N ASN A 312 27.43 -9.17 12.15
CA ASN A 312 26.95 -10.35 12.87
C ASN A 312 26.53 -11.49 11.93
N LEU A 313 26.16 -11.17 10.69
CA LEU A 313 25.76 -12.14 9.67
C LEU A 313 26.91 -12.54 8.74
N ASN A 314 28.03 -11.80 8.79
CA ASN A 314 29.15 -12.01 7.89
C ASN A 314 29.75 -13.42 8.04
N GLY A 315 29.88 -14.12 6.92
CA GLY A 315 30.42 -15.47 6.87
C GLY A 315 29.45 -16.58 7.29
N ILE A 316 28.22 -16.25 7.71
CA ILE A 316 27.18 -17.25 7.97
C ILE A 316 26.62 -17.75 6.64
N SER A 317 26.77 -19.05 6.40
CA SER A 317 26.19 -19.71 5.24
C SER A 317 24.67 -19.75 5.36
N PRO A 318 23.88 -19.64 4.26
CA PRO A 318 22.42 -19.83 4.32
C PRO A 318 22.03 -21.26 4.75
N TYR A 319 23.00 -22.18 4.83
CA TYR A 319 22.83 -23.53 5.35
C TYR A 319 23.06 -23.66 6.87
N GLU A 320 23.48 -22.59 7.55
CA GLU A 320 23.79 -22.60 8.99
C GLU A 320 22.69 -21.92 9.81
N GLU A 321 22.58 -22.28 11.08
CA GLU A 321 21.67 -21.60 12.02
C GLU A 321 22.32 -20.32 12.52
N ILE A 322 21.52 -19.25 12.61
CA ILE A 322 21.96 -17.99 13.21
C ILE A 322 21.95 -18.13 14.73
N ILE A 323 23.10 -17.85 15.36
CA ILE A 323 23.21 -17.78 16.81
C ILE A 323 23.05 -16.32 17.22
N VAL A 324 21.96 -16.02 17.94
CA VAL A 324 21.70 -14.69 18.48
C VAL A 324 22.26 -14.62 19.88
N GLU A 325 23.27 -13.80 20.08
CA GLU A 325 23.85 -13.57 21.41
C GLU A 325 22.98 -12.64 22.27
N ARG A 326 23.31 -12.55 23.56
CA ARG A 326 22.64 -11.64 24.49
C ARG A 326 22.86 -10.20 24.05
N ILE A 327 21.78 -9.41 24.05
CA ILE A 327 21.83 -8.01 23.62
C ILE A 327 21.88 -7.10 24.86
N ASP A 328 22.97 -6.35 25.01
CA ASP A 328 23.16 -5.43 26.13
C ASP A 328 22.07 -4.35 26.18
N GLY A 329 21.55 -4.08 27.38
CA GLY A 329 20.46 -3.12 27.59
C GLY A 329 19.05 -3.67 27.32
N PHE A 330 18.93 -4.95 26.95
CA PHE A 330 17.66 -5.62 26.69
C PHE A 330 17.47 -6.86 27.59
N PRO A 331 16.22 -7.25 27.87
CA PRO A 331 15.94 -8.52 28.55
C PRO A 331 16.26 -9.71 27.63
N ASP A 332 16.66 -10.84 28.22
CA ASP A 332 16.98 -12.07 27.48
C ASP A 332 15.77 -12.60 26.65
N SER A 333 14.56 -12.17 26.99
CA SER A 333 13.35 -12.46 26.20
C SER A 333 13.40 -11.86 24.80
N LEU A 334 14.15 -10.77 24.54
CA LEU A 334 14.38 -10.28 23.18
C LEU A 334 15.25 -11.25 22.38
N THR A 335 16.38 -11.68 22.96
CA THR A 335 17.28 -12.65 22.32
C THR A 335 16.51 -13.93 21.98
N LEU A 336 15.68 -14.43 22.91
CA LEU A 336 14.84 -15.60 22.66
C LEU A 336 13.82 -15.35 21.53
N LEU A 337 13.17 -14.18 21.51
CA LEU A 337 12.23 -13.82 20.45
C LEU A 337 12.91 -13.82 19.08
N ILE A 338 14.04 -13.12 18.95
CA ILE A 338 14.79 -13.01 17.69
C ILE A 338 15.24 -14.41 17.24
N ALA A 339 15.87 -15.19 18.13
CA ALA A 339 16.35 -16.54 17.81
C ALA A 339 15.24 -17.48 17.30
N ASN A 340 13.99 -17.31 17.76
CA ASN A 340 12.86 -18.09 17.26
C ASN A 340 12.23 -17.50 15.98
N CYS A 341 12.48 -16.24 15.64
CA CYS A 341 12.08 -15.64 14.37
C CYS A 341 13.06 -16.02 13.24
N VAL A 342 14.35 -16.15 13.55
CA VAL A 342 15.44 -16.40 12.58
C VAL A 342 15.86 -17.87 12.51
N ARG A 343 14.95 -18.80 12.83
CA ARG A 343 15.19 -20.24 12.60
C ARG A 343 15.33 -20.52 11.12
N ARG A 344 16.31 -21.35 10.74
CA ARG A 344 16.52 -21.67 9.32
C ARG A 344 15.29 -22.32 8.70
N ASP A 345 14.75 -23.37 9.33
CA ASP A 345 13.52 -24.02 8.87
C ASP A 345 12.29 -23.12 9.14
N PRO A 346 11.52 -22.73 8.10
CA PRO A 346 10.34 -21.89 8.27
C PRO A 346 9.26 -22.49 9.19
N SER A 347 9.21 -23.82 9.31
CA SER A 347 8.25 -24.52 10.19
C SER A 347 8.60 -24.38 11.68
N ASP A 348 9.89 -24.25 12.00
CA ASP A 348 10.39 -24.02 13.36
C ASP A 348 10.30 -22.54 13.78
N ARG A 349 10.15 -21.62 12.82
CA ARG A 349 9.93 -20.20 13.14
C ARG A 349 8.62 -19.99 13.86
N TRP A 350 8.66 -19.16 14.90
CA TRP A 350 7.44 -18.73 15.57
C TRP A 350 6.44 -18.10 14.60
N ASN A 351 5.15 -18.33 14.85
CA ASN A 351 4.08 -17.60 14.18
C ASN A 351 3.75 -16.30 14.93
N ALA A 352 2.89 -15.47 14.35
CA ALA A 352 2.50 -14.19 14.94
C ALA A 352 1.91 -14.33 16.35
N ASP A 353 1.11 -15.37 16.62
CA ASP A 353 0.52 -15.58 17.95
C ASP A 353 1.56 -15.92 19.01
N GLN A 354 2.55 -16.73 18.66
CA GLN A 354 3.67 -17.05 19.56
C GLN A 354 4.50 -15.81 19.85
N ILE A 355 4.75 -14.97 18.84
CA ILE A 355 5.48 -13.70 18.99
C ILE A 355 4.74 -12.74 19.93
N GLU A 356 3.45 -12.50 19.71
CA GLU A 356 2.66 -11.60 20.55
C GLU A 356 2.53 -12.09 22.00
N ARG A 357 2.50 -13.41 22.20
CA ARG A 357 2.44 -14.03 23.54
C ARG A 357 3.81 -14.21 24.19
N SER A 358 4.89 -13.89 23.49
CA SER A 358 6.25 -14.00 24.02
C SER A 358 6.44 -13.12 25.24
N ASP A 359 7.34 -13.50 26.15
CA ASP A 359 7.61 -12.71 27.35
C ASP A 359 8.17 -11.30 27.03
N TYR A 360 8.69 -11.09 25.82
CA TYR A 360 9.10 -9.76 25.37
C TYR A 360 7.92 -8.84 25.10
N LEU A 361 6.83 -9.36 24.50
CA LEU A 361 5.67 -8.57 24.07
C LEU A 361 4.42 -8.72 24.97
N ARG A 362 4.37 -9.73 25.84
CA ARG A 362 3.15 -10.05 26.59
C ARG A 362 2.68 -8.86 27.44
N GLY A 363 1.37 -8.67 27.47
CA GLY A 363 0.74 -7.61 28.25
C GLY A 363 0.65 -6.25 27.56
N LEU A 364 1.17 -6.12 26.33
CA LEU A 364 1.00 -4.92 25.51
C LEU A 364 -0.25 -5.04 24.64
N ALA A 365 -1.34 -4.40 25.10
CA ALA A 365 -2.60 -4.37 24.37
C ALA A 365 -2.59 -3.42 23.17
N GLU A 366 -1.81 -2.34 23.21
CA GLU A 366 -1.56 -1.39 22.11
C GLU A 366 -0.16 -0.76 22.30
N PRO A 367 0.54 -0.35 21.22
CA PRO A 367 1.78 0.40 21.35
C PRO A 367 1.51 1.76 21.98
N ASN A 368 2.34 2.14 22.96
CA ASN A 368 2.31 3.46 23.58
C ASN A 368 3.05 4.46 22.70
N THR A 369 2.29 5.17 21.87
CA THR A 369 2.81 6.16 20.91
C THR A 369 3.54 7.32 21.59
N GLN A 370 3.19 7.67 22.84
CA GLN A 370 3.86 8.75 23.56
C GLN A 370 5.34 8.46 23.81
N ILE A 371 5.69 7.21 24.12
CA ILE A 371 7.10 6.78 24.31
C ILE A 371 7.92 7.02 23.04
N VAL A 372 7.34 6.69 21.89
CA VAL A 372 7.98 6.89 20.58
C VAL A 372 8.06 8.37 20.26
N ALA A 373 6.97 9.13 20.45
CA ALA A 373 6.89 10.56 20.21
C ALA A 373 7.96 11.33 20.99
N ASP A 374 8.11 11.03 22.29
CA ASP A 374 9.11 11.68 23.15
C ASP A 374 10.54 11.43 22.65
N PHE A 375 10.82 10.21 22.19
CA PHE A 375 12.12 9.85 21.63
C PHE A 375 12.40 10.55 20.31
N VAL A 376 11.51 10.43 19.31
CA VAL A 376 11.76 10.98 17.97
C VAL A 376 11.79 12.50 17.98
N ASN A 377 10.94 13.16 18.77
CA ASN A 377 10.95 14.62 18.85
C ASN A 377 12.21 15.16 19.53
N LYS A 378 12.77 14.44 20.50
CA LYS A 378 14.05 14.80 21.12
C LYS A 378 15.24 14.59 20.18
N TYR A 379 15.18 13.59 19.31
CA TYR A 379 16.24 13.32 18.33
C TYR A 379 16.43 14.49 17.36
N TYR A 380 15.34 15.05 16.84
CA TYR A 380 15.37 16.17 15.87
C TYR A 380 15.58 17.57 16.48
N GLN A 381 15.61 17.69 17.81
CA GLN A 381 15.96 18.94 18.51
C GLN A 381 17.47 19.08 18.74
N ARG A 382 18.25 18.04 18.46
CA ARG A 382 19.72 18.01 18.51
C ARG A 382 20.29 18.39 17.16
#